data_AF-A0A7X3II29-F1
#
_entry.id   AF-A0A7X3II29-F1
#
_cell.length_a   1.000
_cell.length_b   1.000
_cell.length_c   1.000
_cell.angle_alpha   90.00
_cell.angle_beta   90.00
_cell.angle_gamma   90.00
#
_symmetry.space_group_name_H-M   'P 1'
#
loop_
_entity.id
_entity.type
_entity.pdbx_description
1 polymer ?
#
loop_
_entity_poly.entity_id
_entity_poly.type
_entity_poly.pdbx_seq_one_letter_code
_entity_poly.pdbx_strand_id
1 'polypeptide(L)'
;MGIRKWLGSIFNKQIKSVPDLRPSFSLYHHGGEIWISCLDNLGSDMQLIKEKVNNNEDLMRTANKQARVLYHLDGTDVIDETAEYIMESLRRTRHHIFKIAIVGVTRSGKNNFNKCLENETSRRSLGIKYFSSMDQAKDWLVSERF
;
A
#
# COMPACT_ATOMS: atom_id res chain seq x y z
N MET A 1 -46.13 -3.43 -10.09
CA MET A 1 -44.90 -4.00 -10.70
C MET A 1 -43.90 -2.86 -10.86
N GLY A 2 -42.67 -2.85 -10.33
CA GLY A 2 -41.89 -3.91 -9.72
C GLY A 2 -40.89 -3.35 -8.70
N ILE A 3 -40.73 -4.14 -7.64
CA ILE A 3 -39.99 -3.92 -6.39
C ILE A 3 -38.48 -4.11 -6.64
N ARG A 4 -37.86 -3.26 -7.47
CA ARG A 4 -36.44 -3.44 -7.87
C ARG A 4 -35.45 -2.40 -7.32
N LYS A 5 -35.81 -1.64 -6.29
CA LYS A 5 -34.90 -0.64 -5.67
C LYS A 5 -34.37 -1.00 -4.28
N TRP A 6 -34.60 -2.21 -3.78
CA TRP A 6 -34.29 -2.56 -2.38
C TRP A 6 -33.54 -3.89 -2.23
N LEU A 7 -32.47 -4.11 -2.99
CA LEU A 7 -31.57 -5.26 -2.79
C LEU A 7 -30.07 -4.92 -2.94
N GLY A 8 -29.70 -3.64 -2.94
CA GLY A 8 -28.29 -3.21 -3.03
C GLY A 8 -27.59 -2.99 -1.69
N SER A 9 -28.29 -3.08 -0.56
CA SER A 9 -27.81 -2.55 0.73
C SER A 9 -27.42 -3.60 1.77
N ILE A 10 -27.34 -4.90 1.41
CA ILE A 10 -27.22 -5.98 2.41
C ILE A 10 -25.85 -6.69 2.45
N PHE A 11 -24.92 -6.42 1.51
CA PHE A 11 -23.58 -7.02 1.55
C PHE A 11 -22.47 -5.98 1.60
N ASN A 12 -22.35 -5.30 2.74
CA ASN A 12 -21.08 -4.80 3.24
C ASN A 12 -21.17 -4.64 4.76
N LYS A 13 -21.50 -5.74 5.43
CA LYS A 13 -21.23 -5.86 6.85
C LYS A 13 -19.71 -5.99 6.95
N GLN A 14 -19.01 -4.85 7.06
CA GLN A 14 -17.62 -4.82 7.49
C GLN A 14 -17.58 -5.61 8.80
N ILE A 15 -17.15 -6.87 8.73
CA ILE A 15 -16.63 -7.55 9.90
C ILE A 15 -15.45 -6.66 10.27
N LYS A 16 -15.57 -5.88 11.35
CA LYS A 16 -14.43 -5.20 11.96
C LYS A 16 -13.47 -6.32 12.37
N SER A 17 -12.62 -6.73 11.46
CA SER A 17 -11.45 -7.55 11.76
C SER A 17 -10.65 -6.78 12.78
N VAL A 18 -10.14 -7.48 13.78
CA VAL A 18 -9.20 -6.91 14.74
C VAL A 18 -8.05 -6.28 13.92
N PRO A 19 -7.69 -5.01 14.18
CA PRO A 19 -6.64 -4.36 13.44
C PRO A 19 -5.36 -5.18 13.53
N ASP A 20 -4.73 -5.39 12.38
CA ASP A 20 -3.49 -6.15 12.34
C ASP A 20 -2.36 -5.30 12.90
N LEU A 21 -1.86 -5.68 14.08
CA LEU A 21 -0.77 -5.00 14.78
C LEU A 21 0.61 -5.57 14.44
N ARG A 22 0.71 -6.50 13.47
CA ARG A 22 2.00 -7.06 13.07
C ARG A 22 2.94 -5.93 12.63
N PRO A 23 4.20 -5.94 13.10
CA PRO A 23 5.20 -5.03 12.59
C PRO A 23 5.52 -5.36 11.13
N SER A 24 5.96 -4.35 10.40
CA SER A 24 6.58 -4.53 9.09
C SER A 24 7.89 -5.30 9.21
N PHE A 25 8.29 -6.02 8.15
CA PHE A 25 9.45 -6.90 8.21
C PHE A 25 10.12 -7.07 6.84
N SER A 26 11.38 -7.49 6.87
CA SER A 26 12.12 -7.92 5.68
C SER A 26 11.80 -9.37 5.33
N LEU A 27 11.58 -9.64 4.04
CA LEU A 27 11.35 -10.95 3.47
C LEU A 27 12.36 -11.22 2.35
N TYR A 28 13.04 -12.36 2.41
CA TYR A 28 13.85 -12.86 1.29
C TYR A 28 12.99 -13.65 0.32
N HIS A 29 13.05 -13.30 -0.96
CA HIS A 29 12.30 -13.94 -2.04
C HIS A 29 13.16 -14.04 -3.30
N HIS A 30 13.37 -15.25 -3.84
CA HIS A 30 14.16 -15.51 -5.05
C HIS A 30 15.50 -14.73 -5.14
N GLY A 31 16.24 -14.67 -4.03
CA GLY A 31 17.55 -14.00 -3.96
C GLY A 31 17.52 -12.47 -3.80
N GLY A 32 16.33 -11.86 -3.74
CA GLY A 32 16.14 -10.45 -3.40
C GLY A 32 15.51 -10.26 -2.03
N GLU A 33 15.81 -9.15 -1.37
CA GLU A 33 15.12 -8.75 -0.14
C GLU A 33 14.02 -7.72 -0.45
N ILE A 34 12.87 -7.91 0.19
CA ILE A 34 11.69 -7.07 0.09
C ILE A 34 11.31 -6.60 1.50
N TRP A 35 11.07 -5.30 1.65
CA TRP A 35 10.43 -4.73 2.84
C TRP A 35 8.92 -4.83 2.71
N ILE A 36 8.27 -5.59 3.59
CA ILE A 36 6.82 -5.73 3.66
C ILE A 36 6.28 -4.72 4.67
N SER A 37 5.60 -3.69 4.15
CA SER A 37 4.87 -2.71 4.95
C SER A 37 3.46 -3.25 5.27
N CYS A 38 3.29 -3.76 6.49
CA CYS A 38 2.05 -4.36 6.99
C CYS A 38 1.02 -3.28 7.36
N LEU A 39 0.22 -2.86 6.38
CA LEU A 39 -0.87 -1.89 6.55
C LEU A 39 -2.23 -2.51 6.26
N ASP A 40 -2.38 -3.83 6.32
CA ASP A 40 -3.63 -4.54 6.09
C ASP A 40 -4.53 -4.56 7.33
N ASN A 41 -5.84 -4.71 7.10
CA ASN A 41 -6.89 -4.83 8.09
C ASN A 41 -6.98 -3.65 9.09
N LEU A 42 -6.52 -2.45 8.71
CA LEU A 42 -6.56 -1.26 9.57
C LEU A 42 -7.90 -0.51 9.48
N GLY A 43 -8.77 -0.88 8.53
CA GLY A 43 -10.02 -0.16 8.28
C GLY A 43 -9.76 1.33 8.06
N SER A 44 -10.48 2.19 8.79
CA SER A 44 -10.37 3.65 8.73
C SER A 44 -9.57 4.26 9.90
N ASP A 45 -8.78 3.48 10.63
CA ASP A 45 -8.01 3.98 11.78
C ASP A 45 -6.79 4.80 11.31
N MET A 46 -7.02 6.09 11.07
CA MET A 46 -5.99 6.97 10.54
C MET A 46 -4.82 7.18 11.51
N GLN A 47 -5.01 7.06 12.82
CA GLN A 47 -3.91 7.20 13.77
C GLN A 47 -2.95 6.02 13.66
N LEU A 48 -3.49 4.79 13.66
CA LEU A 48 -2.69 3.58 13.51
C LEU A 48 -2.01 3.51 12.13
N ILE A 49 -2.70 3.93 11.07
CA ILE A 49 -2.11 4.04 9.74
C ILE A 49 -0.92 5.01 9.76
N LYS A 50 -1.08 6.22 10.33
CA LYS A 50 -0.01 7.21 10.41
C LYS A 50 1.19 6.69 11.19
N GLU A 51 0.95 6.05 12.34
CA GLU A 51 2.00 5.44 13.16
C GLU A 51 2.80 4.40 12.36
N LYS A 52 2.11 3.44 11.73
CA LYS A 52 2.77 2.39 10.94
C LYS A 52 3.52 2.96 9.75
N VAL A 53 2.96 3.95 9.05
CA VAL A 53 3.65 4.60 7.93
C VAL A 53 4.92 5.34 8.40
N ASN A 54 4.87 6.06 9.52
CA ASN A 54 6.06 6.73 10.08
C ASN A 54 7.14 5.73 10.50
N ASN A 55 6.76 4.65 11.19
CA ASN A 55 7.71 3.60 11.58
C ASN A 55 8.40 2.99 10.35
N ASN A 56 7.66 2.76 9.26
CA ASN A 56 8.23 2.30 8.00
C ASN A 56 9.17 3.33 7.37
N GLU A 57 8.79 4.62 7.38
CA GLU A 57 9.61 5.71 6.85
C GLU A 57 10.96 5.83 7.58
N ASP A 58 10.96 5.76 8.91
CA ASP A 58 12.18 5.82 9.72
C ASP A 58 13.10 4.61 9.49
N LEU A 59 12.52 3.42 9.35
CA LEU A 59 13.28 2.20 9.03
C LEU A 59 13.89 2.25 7.63
N MET A 60 13.20 2.83 6.65
CA MET A 60 13.75 3.00 5.30
C MET A 60 14.89 4.02 5.26
N ARG A 61 14.79 5.12 6.03
CA ARG A 61 15.84 6.15 6.09
C ARG A 61 17.12 5.66 6.76
N THR A 62 16.99 4.80 7.77
CA THR A 62 18.15 4.26 8.51
C THR A 62 18.86 3.14 7.75
N ALA A 63 18.24 2.56 6.73
CA ALA A 63 18.86 1.55 5.88
C ALA A 63 19.90 2.18 4.93
N ASN A 64 21.14 1.67 4.98
CA ASN A 64 22.24 2.08 4.07
C ASN A 64 22.10 1.52 2.63
N LYS A 65 20.89 1.14 2.21
CA LYS A 65 20.61 0.56 0.88
C LYS A 65 19.20 0.93 0.43
N GLN A 66 18.98 0.89 -0.88
CA GLN A 66 17.64 1.05 -1.42
C GLN A 66 16.79 -0.20 -1.19
N ALA A 67 15.57 -0.01 -0.68
CA ALA A 67 14.61 -1.07 -0.41
C ALA A 67 13.67 -1.31 -1.61
N ARG A 68 13.34 -2.57 -1.87
CA ARG A 68 12.15 -2.95 -2.64
C ARG A 68 11.01 -3.04 -1.66
N VAL A 69 9.94 -2.28 -1.87
CA VAL A 69 8.89 -2.12 -0.85
C VAL A 69 7.56 -2.66 -1.36
N LEU A 70 6.90 -3.46 -0.53
CA LEU A 70 5.53 -3.92 -0.75
C LEU A 70 4.62 -3.30 0.32
N TYR A 71 3.65 -2.50 -0.09
CA TYR A 71 2.58 -2.02 0.76
C TYR A 71 1.38 -2.98 0.68
N HIS A 72 1.09 -3.65 1.78
CA HIS A 72 -0.08 -4.53 1.89
C HIS A 72 -1.22 -3.74 2.53
N LEU A 73 -2.31 -3.51 1.79
CA LEU A 73 -3.42 -2.62 2.18
C LEU A 73 -4.78 -3.33 2.14
N ASP A 74 -4.80 -4.66 2.06
CA ASP A 74 -6.05 -5.41 2.04
C ASP A 74 -6.84 -5.15 3.34
N GLY A 75 -8.14 -4.87 3.25
CA GLY A 75 -8.95 -4.50 4.43
C GLY A 75 -8.65 -3.11 5.05
N THR A 76 -7.89 -2.25 4.38
CA THR A 76 -7.63 -0.86 4.82
C THR A 76 -8.29 0.16 3.89
N ASP A 77 -8.97 1.13 4.50
CA ASP A 77 -9.74 2.15 3.78
C ASP A 77 -8.82 3.25 3.26
N VAL A 78 -8.46 3.16 1.97
CA VAL A 78 -7.63 4.15 1.29
C VAL A 78 -8.48 5.32 0.78
N ILE A 79 -8.97 6.15 1.69
CA ILE A 79 -9.60 7.44 1.37
C ILE A 79 -8.55 8.49 0.94
N ASP A 80 -8.98 9.67 0.52
CA ASP A 80 -8.06 10.72 0.04
C ASP A 80 -6.99 11.08 1.09
N GLU A 81 -7.38 11.26 2.36
CA GLU A 81 -6.42 11.56 3.45
C GLU A 81 -5.38 10.43 3.63
N THR A 82 -5.82 9.17 3.62
CA THR A 82 -4.95 7.99 3.75
C THR A 82 -3.97 7.89 2.58
N ALA A 83 -4.47 8.09 1.36
CA ALA A 83 -3.65 8.06 0.16
C ALA A 83 -2.60 9.19 0.18
N GLU A 84 -3.02 10.41 0.50
CA GLU A 84 -2.14 11.57 0.60
C GLU A 84 -1.01 11.32 1.60
N TYR A 85 -1.34 10.87 2.80
CA TYR A 85 -0.34 10.62 3.84
C TYR A 85 0.72 9.57 3.44
N ILE A 86 0.27 8.43 2.89
CA ILE A 86 1.17 7.38 2.40
C ILE A 86 2.04 7.92 1.26
N MET A 87 1.47 8.70 0.34
CA MET A 87 2.21 9.25 -0.81
C MET A 87 3.22 10.30 -0.40
N GLU A 88 2.92 11.15 0.57
CA GLU A 88 3.88 12.09 1.12
C GLU A 88 5.05 11.36 1.78
N SER A 89 4.78 10.32 2.55
CA SER A 89 5.82 9.47 3.15
C SER A 89 6.73 8.86 2.07
N LEU A 90 6.14 8.26 1.03
CA LEU A 90 6.86 7.72 -0.13
C LEU A 90 7.71 8.78 -0.85
N ARG A 91 7.21 10.01 -0.99
CA ARG A 91 7.99 11.12 -1.57
C ARG A 91 9.21 11.46 -0.71
N ARG A 92 9.04 11.50 0.61
CA ARG A 92 10.12 11.80 1.56
C ARG A 92 11.18 10.70 1.62
N THR A 93 10.82 9.46 1.33
CA THR A 93 11.73 8.29 1.36
C THR A 93 12.17 7.80 -0.01
N ARG A 94 11.74 8.45 -1.11
CA ARG A 94 11.98 8.00 -2.49
C ARG A 94 13.43 7.63 -2.81
N HIS A 95 14.41 8.33 -2.23
CA HIS A 95 15.83 8.08 -2.50
C HIS A 95 16.33 6.76 -1.88
N HIS A 96 15.61 6.25 -0.88
CA HIS A 96 15.85 4.97 -0.20
C HIS A 96 14.99 3.83 -0.77
N ILE A 97 14.21 4.08 -1.83
CA ILE A 97 13.30 3.08 -2.40
C ILE A 97 13.67 2.82 -3.85
N PHE A 98 13.84 1.55 -4.19
CA PHE A 98 14.13 1.09 -5.55
C PHE A 98 12.85 0.85 -6.35
N LYS A 99 11.87 0.12 -5.78
CA LYS A 99 10.59 -0.22 -6.43
C LYS A 99 9.48 -0.32 -5.39
N ILE A 100 8.25 0.00 -5.80
CA ILE A 100 7.07 -0.04 -4.92
C ILE A 100 5.98 -0.93 -5.54
N ALA A 101 5.57 -1.95 -4.80
CA ALA A 101 4.36 -2.70 -5.09
C ALA A 101 3.27 -2.33 -4.09
N ILE A 102 2.05 -2.09 -4.58
CA ILE A 102 0.86 -1.85 -3.75
C ILE A 102 -0.09 -3.03 -3.96
N VAL A 103 -0.46 -3.71 -2.88
CA VAL A 103 -1.31 -4.91 -2.89
C VAL A 103 -2.56 -4.66 -2.05
N GLY A 104 -3.71 -5.18 -2.51
CA GLY A 104 -4.96 -5.16 -1.72
C GLY A 104 -5.75 -3.85 -1.76
N VAL A 105 -5.35 -2.89 -2.61
CA VAL A 105 -6.10 -1.63 -2.74
C VAL A 105 -7.31 -1.79 -3.64
N THR A 106 -8.44 -1.20 -3.23
CA THR A 106 -9.65 -1.11 -4.05
C THR A 106 -9.44 -0.19 -5.26
N ARG A 107 -10.38 -0.24 -6.23
CA ARG A 107 -10.34 0.66 -7.40
C ARG A 107 -10.40 2.14 -7.00
N SER A 108 -11.20 2.49 -5.99
CA SER A 108 -11.28 3.85 -5.46
C SER A 108 -9.97 4.25 -4.79
N GLY A 109 -9.38 3.40 -3.94
CA GLY A 109 -8.09 3.67 -3.31
C GLY A 109 -6.96 3.86 -4.32
N LYS A 110 -6.93 3.05 -5.39
CA LYS A 110 -6.01 3.25 -6.52
C LYS A 110 -6.19 4.61 -7.18
N ASN A 111 -7.44 5.05 -7.38
CA ASN A 111 -7.71 6.37 -7.93
C ASN A 111 -7.22 7.47 -7.00
N ASN A 112 -7.39 7.34 -5.68
CA ASN A 112 -6.91 8.32 -4.71
C ASN A 112 -5.38 8.44 -4.73
N PHE A 113 -4.65 7.31 -4.74
CA PHE A 113 -3.19 7.33 -4.96
C PHE A 113 -2.81 8.00 -6.28
N ASN A 114 -3.54 7.72 -7.35
CA ASN A 114 -3.27 8.30 -8.65
C ASN A 114 -3.55 9.81 -8.72
N LYS A 115 -4.52 10.33 -7.96
CA LYS A 115 -4.74 11.77 -7.83
C LYS A 115 -3.54 12.45 -7.16
N CYS A 116 -3.00 11.82 -6.10
CA CYS A 116 -1.80 12.32 -5.42
C CYS A 116 -0.58 12.33 -6.35
N LEU A 117 -0.54 11.46 -7.36
CA LEU A 117 0.51 11.44 -8.39
C LEU A 117 0.14 12.42 -9.51
N GLU A 118 0.34 13.72 -9.26
CA GLU A 118 -0.08 14.85 -10.12
C GLU A 118 0.44 14.84 -11.57
N ASN A 119 1.41 13.99 -11.92
CA ASN A 119 1.81 13.74 -13.32
C ASN A 119 2.43 12.34 -13.52
N GLU A 120 2.40 11.84 -14.77
CA GLU A 120 2.91 10.52 -15.13
C GLU A 120 4.42 10.37 -14.83
N THR A 121 5.17 11.47 -14.91
CA THR A 121 6.59 11.54 -14.56
C THR A 121 6.83 11.17 -13.10
N SER A 122 6.00 11.66 -12.18
CA SER A 122 6.10 11.33 -10.74
C SER A 122 5.81 9.86 -10.49
N ARG A 123 4.84 9.27 -11.20
CA ARG A 123 4.53 7.84 -11.10
C ARG A 123 5.71 6.99 -11.61
N ARG A 124 6.31 7.34 -12.74
CA ARG A 124 7.49 6.65 -13.28
C ARG A 124 8.70 6.80 -12.36
N SER A 125 8.90 7.96 -11.75
CA SER A 125 10.03 8.20 -10.84
C SER A 125 9.99 7.37 -9.55
N LEU A 126 8.79 7.00 -9.09
CA LEU A 126 8.62 6.19 -7.88
C LEU A 126 8.53 4.69 -8.18
N GLY A 127 8.39 4.29 -9.45
CA GLY A 127 8.27 2.88 -9.83
C GLY A 127 7.14 2.16 -9.10
N ILE A 128 5.95 2.78 -9.03
CA ILE A 128 4.78 2.21 -8.34
C ILE A 128 4.00 1.30 -9.28
N LYS A 129 3.71 0.07 -8.84
CA LYS A 129 2.82 -0.87 -9.52
C LYS A 129 1.82 -1.49 -8.56
N TYR A 130 0.61 -1.75 -9.05
CA TYR A 130 -0.50 -2.30 -8.28
C TYR A 130 -0.71 -3.77 -8.61
N PHE A 131 -0.99 -4.59 -7.60
CA PHE A 131 -1.22 -6.02 -7.75
C PHE A 131 -2.42 -6.48 -6.92
N SER A 132 -3.10 -7.52 -7.40
CA SER A 132 -4.13 -8.24 -6.65
C SER A 132 -3.57 -9.40 -5.83
N SER A 133 -2.34 -9.84 -6.12
CA SER A 133 -1.68 -10.95 -5.43
C SER A 133 -0.34 -10.50 -4.87
N MET A 134 -0.09 -10.86 -3.61
CA MET A 134 1.20 -10.63 -2.96
C MET A 134 2.32 -11.43 -3.62
N ASP A 135 2.05 -12.64 -4.11
CA ASP A 135 3.06 -13.46 -4.80
C ASP A 135 3.53 -12.80 -6.10
N GLN A 136 2.59 -12.32 -6.92
CA GLN A 136 2.93 -11.58 -8.15
C GLN A 136 3.71 -10.30 -7.87
N ALA A 137 3.35 -9.59 -6.77
CA ALA A 137 4.06 -8.40 -6.34
C ALA A 137 5.51 -8.72 -5.94
N LYS A 138 5.73 -9.80 -5.17
CA LYS A 138 7.07 -10.23 -4.75
C LYS A 138 7.94 -10.58 -5.96
N ASP A 139 7.42 -11.37 -6.90
CA ASP A 139 8.14 -11.75 -8.12
C ASP A 139 8.55 -10.52 -8.94
N TRP A 140 7.65 -9.55 -9.10
CA TRP A 140 7.97 -8.33 -9.84
C TRP A 140 8.99 -7.45 -9.11
N LEU A 141 8.90 -7.31 -7.78
CA LEU A 141 9.83 -6.50 -7.00
C LEU A 141 11.28 -6.98 -7.16
N VAL A 142 11.51 -8.29 -7.15
CA VAL A 142 12.86 -8.87 -7.26
C VAL A 142 13.33 -9.01 -8.71
N SER A 143 12.45 -8.90 -9.69
CA SER A 143 12.83 -8.92 -11.11
C SER A 143 13.74 -7.74 -11.48
N GLU A 144 14.62 -7.95 -12.47
CA GLU A 144 15.60 -6.96 -12.91
C GLU A 144 15.00 -5.76 -13.67
N ARG A 145 13.76 -5.85 -14.17
CA ARG A 145 13.13 -4.81 -15.02
C ARG A 145 12.15 -3.91 -14.26
N PHE A 146 12.24 -2.60 -14.50
CA PHE A 146 11.21 -1.63 -14.13
C PHE A 146 9.96 -1.78 -15.02
#